data_AF-A0A4Y7LCG0-F1
#
_entry.id   AF-A0A4Y7LCG0-F1
#
_cell.length_a   1.000
_cell.length_b   1.000
_cell.length_c   1.000
_cell.angle_alpha   90.00
_cell.angle_beta   90.00
_cell.angle_gamma   90.00
#
_symmetry.space_group_name_H-M   'P 1'
#
loop_
_entity.id
_entity.type
_entity.pdbx_description
1 polymer ?
#
loop_
_entity_poly.entity_id
_entity_poly.type
_entity_poly.pdbx_seq_one_letter_code
_entity_poly.pdbx_strand_id
1 'polypeptide(L)'
;MSGSDSPKVTWTIKEDQILETAFFMHDENSPNRWEKIAKDVGGKKTVEDVKKRYMVLQDAIDSIESGENFKIVYEEDNEGDKKKKGNKK
;
A
#
# COMPACT_ATOMS: atom_id res chain seq x y z
N MET A 1 -1.31 -30.11 7.48
CA MET A 1 -2.34 -29.37 6.73
C MET A 1 -1.71 -28.06 6.29
N SER A 2 -1.67 -27.83 4.97
CA SER A 2 -1.01 -26.68 4.35
C SER A 2 -1.75 -25.39 4.72
N GLY A 3 -1.25 -24.66 5.71
CA GLY A 3 -1.57 -23.25 5.89
C GLY A 3 -0.65 -22.48 4.95
N SER A 4 -1.13 -22.23 3.73
CA SER A 4 -0.45 -21.31 2.83
C SER A 4 -0.40 -19.96 3.53
N ASP A 5 0.78 -19.61 4.05
CA ASP A 5 1.10 -18.26 4.54
C ASP A 5 1.13 -17.36 3.30
N SER A 6 -0.06 -17.05 2.77
CA SER A 6 -0.19 -16.01 1.77
C SER A 6 0.25 -14.74 2.48
N PRO A 7 1.26 -14.01 1.97
CA PRO A 7 1.66 -12.76 2.59
C PRO A 7 0.42 -11.88 2.68
N LYS A 8 -0.06 -11.61 3.90
CA LYS A 8 -1.06 -10.59 4.12
C LYS A 8 -0.37 -9.31 3.68
N VAL A 9 -0.83 -8.72 2.58
CA VAL A 9 -0.20 -7.51 2.07
C VAL A 9 -0.56 -6.37 3.00
N THR A 10 0.39 -6.08 3.87
CA THR A 10 0.33 -5.06 4.90
C THR A 10 0.93 -3.77 4.37
N TRP A 11 0.40 -2.65 4.85
CA TRP A 11 0.74 -1.32 4.38
C TRP A 11 1.42 -0.55 5.49
N THR A 12 2.61 -0.03 5.23
CA THR A 12 3.23 0.91 6.15
C THR A 12 2.70 2.32 5.92
N ILE A 13 2.90 3.20 6.90
CA ILE A 13 2.48 4.61 6.79
C ILE A 13 3.13 5.28 5.57
N LYS A 14 4.42 5.02 5.32
CA LYS A 14 5.14 5.59 4.16
C LYS A 14 4.57 5.09 2.84
N GLU A 15 4.26 3.79 2.74
CA GLU A 15 3.67 3.22 1.53
C GLU A 15 2.30 3.84 1.24
N ASP A 16 1.49 4.05 2.27
CA ASP A 16 0.14 4.64 2.14
C ASP A 16 0.21 6.13 1.77
N GLN A 17 1.14 6.90 2.33
CA GLN A 17 1.35 8.29 1.94
C GLN A 17 1.74 8.44 0.47
N ILE A 18 2.61 7.55 -0.04
CA ILE A 18 2.98 7.53 -1.46
C ILE A 18 1.77 7.14 -2.31
N LEU A 19 0.97 6.17 -1.86
CA LEU A 19 -0.25 5.74 -2.52
C LEU A 19 -1.26 6.89 -2.66
N GLU A 20 -1.55 7.62 -1.58
CA GLU A 20 -2.45 8.78 -1.60
C GLU A 20 -1.96 9.87 -2.53
N THR A 21 -0.66 10.16 -2.51
CA THR A 21 -0.03 11.13 -3.43
C THR A 21 -0.15 10.67 -4.88
N ALA A 22 0.04 9.37 -5.14
CA ALA A 22 -0.11 8.79 -6.47
C ALA A 22 -1.57 8.85 -6.95
N PHE A 23 -2.56 8.64 -6.07
CA PHE A 23 -3.97 8.85 -6.43
C PHE A 23 -4.27 10.30 -6.82
N PHE A 24 -3.63 11.26 -6.17
CA PHE A 24 -3.75 12.68 -6.53
C PHE A 24 -3.11 13.01 -7.88
N MET A 25 -1.95 12.41 -8.19
CA MET A 25 -1.25 12.63 -9.46
C MET A 25 -1.90 11.94 -10.66
N HIS A 26 -2.46 10.74 -10.46
CA HIS A 26 -3.08 9.93 -11.51
C HIS A 26 -4.60 9.95 -11.39
N ASP A 27 -5.24 10.78 -12.20
CA ASP A 27 -6.69 10.92 -12.25
C ASP A 27 -7.40 9.60 -12.65
N GLU A 28 -8.71 9.56 -12.47
CA GLU A 28 -9.50 8.36 -12.75
C GLU A 28 -9.58 8.01 -14.24
N ASN A 29 -9.40 9.00 -15.10
CA ASN A 29 -9.46 8.87 -16.55
C ASN A 29 -8.12 8.47 -17.17
N SER A 30 -7.05 8.42 -16.37
CA SER A 30 -5.72 8.12 -16.84
C SER A 30 -5.65 6.68 -17.36
N PRO A 31 -5.22 6.47 -18.61
CA PRO A 31 -4.95 5.12 -19.08
C PRO A 31 -3.84 4.50 -18.22
N ASN A 32 -4.04 3.23 -17.86
CA ASN A 32 -3.14 2.47 -17.00
C ASN A 32 -2.88 3.14 -15.63
N ARG A 33 -3.90 3.79 -15.06
CA ARG A 33 -3.83 4.47 -13.74
C ARG A 33 -3.21 3.57 -12.68
N TRP A 34 -3.72 2.34 -12.55
CA TRP A 34 -3.31 1.42 -11.50
C TRP A 34 -1.87 0.95 -11.66
N GLU A 35 -1.42 0.73 -12.88
CA GLU A 35 -0.05 0.34 -13.21
C GLU A 35 0.93 1.48 -12.86
N LYS A 36 0.55 2.74 -13.13
CA LYS A 36 1.35 3.91 -12.75
C LYS A 36 1.43 4.07 -11.23
N ILE A 37 0.30 3.94 -10.53
CA ILE A 37 0.26 4.04 -9.07
C ILE A 37 1.10 2.92 -8.42
N ALA A 38 0.97 1.68 -8.88
CA ALA A 38 1.78 0.57 -8.38
C ALA A 38 3.29 0.81 -8.60
N LYS A 39 3.64 1.41 -9.74
CA LYS A 39 5.02 1.80 -10.04
C LYS A 39 5.54 2.89 -9.10
N ASP A 40 4.71 3.88 -8.76
CA ASP A 40 5.09 5.00 -7.89
C ASP A 40 5.24 4.56 -6.42
N VAL A 41 4.30 3.73 -5.93
CA VAL A 41 4.40 3.10 -4.60
C VAL A 41 5.64 2.21 -4.51
N GLY A 42 5.91 1.46 -5.59
CA GLY A 42 7.09 0.61 -5.71
C GLY A 42 7.13 -0.53 -4.68
N GLY A 43 8.35 -0.95 -4.32
CA GLY A 43 8.54 -2.02 -3.34
C GLY A 43 8.03 -3.38 -3.84
N LYS A 44 7.22 -4.05 -2.99
CA LYS A 44 6.61 -5.36 -3.30
C LYS A 44 5.13 -5.28 -3.64
N LYS A 45 4.53 -4.08 -3.69
CA LYS A 45 3.09 -3.90 -3.89
C LYS A 45 2.74 -4.07 -5.36
N THR A 46 1.82 -4.97 -5.67
CA THR A 46 1.34 -5.18 -7.03
C THR A 46 0.15 -4.26 -7.36
N VAL A 47 -0.27 -4.26 -8.62
CA VAL A 47 -1.49 -3.57 -9.06
C VAL A 47 -2.72 -4.06 -8.28
N GLU A 48 -2.80 -5.36 -8.00
CA GLU A 48 -3.88 -5.95 -7.22
C GLU A 48 -3.86 -5.47 -5.77
N ASP A 49 -2.66 -5.32 -5.19
CA ASP A 49 -2.52 -4.84 -3.81
C ASP A 49 -2.94 -3.38 -3.67
N VAL A 50 -2.56 -2.54 -4.64
CA VAL A 50 -3.00 -1.14 -4.75
C VAL A 50 -4.53 -1.06 -4.85
N LYS A 51 -5.15 -1.87 -5.71
CA LYS A 51 -6.61 -1.91 -5.87
C LYS A 51 -7.32 -2.36 -4.59
N LYS A 52 -6.81 -3.40 -3.92
CA LYS A 52 -7.36 -3.84 -2.63
C LYS A 52 -7.24 -2.75 -1.57
N ARG A 53 -6.12 -2.03 -1.53
CA ARG A 53 -5.92 -0.95 -0.59
C ARG A 53 -6.88 0.21 -0.84
N TYR A 54 -7.10 0.55 -2.10
CA TYR A 54 -8.12 1.53 -2.49
C TYR A 54 -9.52 1.16 -1.99
N MET A 55 -9.93 -0.11 -2.15
CA MET A 55 -11.21 -0.59 -1.64
C MET A 55 -11.33 -0.42 -0.13
N VAL A 56 -10.28 -0.74 0.63
CA VAL A 56 -10.26 -0.52 2.09
C VAL A 56 -10.41 0.96 2.46
N LEU A 57 -9.82 1.88 1.68
CA LEU A 57 -9.96 3.32 1.91
C LEU A 57 -11.37 3.82 1.57
N GLN A 58 -12.01 3.27 0.52
CA GLN A 58 -13.41 3.58 0.20
C GLN A 58 -14.35 3.07 1.28
N ASP A 59 -14.22 1.81 1.68
CA ASP A 59 -15.02 1.23 2.78
C ASP A 59 -14.85 2.04 4.08
N ALA A 60 -13.63 2.54 4.35
CA ALA A 60 -13.37 3.39 5.50
C ALA A 60 -14.18 4.70 5.46
N ILE A 61 -14.23 5.36 4.29
CA ILE A 61 -14.99 6.58 4.09
C ILE A 61 -16.48 6.30 4.27
N ASP A 62 -17.00 5.25 3.63
CA ASP A 62 -18.42 4.86 3.72
C ASP A 62 -18.83 4.54 5.17
N SER A 63 -17.97 3.85 5.94
CA SER A 63 -18.20 3.59 7.36
C SER A 63 -18.20 4.89 8.17
N ILE A 64 -17.25 5.80 7.94
CA ILE A 64 -17.20 7.09 8.67
C ILE A 64 -18.43 7.95 8.34
N GLU A 65 -18.85 8.02 7.08
CA GLU A 65 -20.01 8.77 6.64
C GLU A 65 -21.33 8.20 7.18
N SER A 66 -21.40 6.89 7.40
CA SER A 66 -22.56 6.23 8.04
C SER A 66 -22.54 6.32 9.58
N GLY A 67 -21.52 6.96 10.17
CA GLY A 67 -21.39 7.14 11.61
C GLY A 67 -20.79 5.92 12.34
N GLU A 68 -20.21 4.99 11.60
CA GLU A 68 -19.48 3.85 12.15
C GLU A 68 -18.01 4.21 12.41
N ASN A 69 -17.44 3.62 13.45
CA ASN A 69 -16.02 3.82 13.75
C ASN A 69 -15.17 2.84 12.93
N PHE A 70 -14.49 3.34 11.91
CA PHE A 70 -13.55 2.56 11.10
C PHE A 70 -12.11 2.77 11.54
N LYS A 71 -11.33 1.69 11.68
CA LYS A 71 -9.90 1.76 12.03
C LYS A 71 -9.05 1.10 10.96
N ILE A 72 -8.30 1.91 10.22
CA ILE A 72 -7.24 1.43 9.33
C ILE A 72 -6.04 1.00 10.18
N VAL A 73 -5.50 -0.19 9.91
CA VAL A 73 -4.30 -0.73 10.58
C VAL A 73 -3.12 -0.65 9.62
N TYR A 74 -2.01 -0.14 10.14
CA TYR A 74 -0.73 0.01 9.44
C TYR A 74 0.33 -0.88 10.07
N GLU A 75 1.27 -1.35 9.27
CA GLU A 75 2.54 -1.87 9.80
C GLU A 75 3.46 -0.72 10.19
N GLU A 76 4.13 -0.87 11.33
CA GLU A 76 5.25 0.01 11.69
C GLU A 76 6.41 -0.24 10.74
N ASP A 77 7.03 0.84 10.25
CA ASP A 77 8.23 0.76 9.43
C ASP A 77 9.36 0.09 10.25
N ASN A 78 9.63 -1.19 10.02
CA ASN A 78 10.84 -1.82 10.54
C ASN A 78 12.05 -1.31 9.73
N GLU A 79 12.59 -0.15 10.11
CA GLU A 79 13.82 0.41 9.56
C GLU A 79 15.03 -0.37 10.11
N GLY A 80 15.24 -1.59 9.59
CA GLY A 80 16.18 -2.52 10.21
C GLY A 80 16.78 -3.58 9.29
N ASP A 81 17.12 -3.28 8.03
CA ASP A 81 18.20 -4.04 7.35
C ASP A 81 18.67 -3.38 6.03
N LYS A 82 19.55 -2.37 6.13
CA LYS A 82 20.40 -1.94 5.00
C LYS A 82 21.81 -1.60 5.48
N LYS A 83 22.53 -2.59 6.03
CA LYS A 83 24.00 -2.55 6.11
C LYS A 83 24.60 -3.65 5.24
N LYS A 84 24.42 -3.54 3.93
CA LYS A 84 25.15 -4.39 2.97
C LYS A 84 26.61 -3.95 2.91
N LYS A 85 27.43 -4.78 3.56
CA LYS A 85 28.85 -5.10 3.32
C LYS A 85 29.49 -4.38 2.13
N GLY A 86 30.42 -3.47 2.43
CA GLY A 86 31.50 -3.10 1.53
C GLY A 86 32.80 -3.74 2.02
N ASN A 87 33.09 -4.97 1.57
CA ASN A 87 34.46 -5.46 1.55
C ASN A 87 35.23 -4.58 0.56
N LYS A 88 36.28 -3.90 1.01
CA LYS A 88 37.31 -3.39 0.10
C LYS A 88 38.62 -4.09 0.44
N LYS A 89 39.03 -4.91 -0.53
CA LYS A 89 40.33 -5.57 -0.65
C LYS A 89 41.43 -4.53 -0.84
#